data_AF-A0A7R9W902-F1
#
_entry.id   AF-A0A7R9W902-F1
#
_cell.length_a   1.000
_cell.length_b   1.000
_cell.length_c   1.000
_cell.angle_alpha   90.00
_cell.angle_beta   90.00
_cell.angle_gamma   90.00
#
_symmetry.space_group_name_H-M   'P 1'
#
loop_
_entity.id
_entity.type
_entity.pdbx_description
1 polymer ?
#
loop_
_entity_poly.entity_id
_entity_poly.type
_entity_poly.pdbx_seq_one_letter_code
_entity_poly.pdbx_strand_id
1 'polypeptide(L)'
;KAYAEHAIRIIETHDSGIIESLVLCVTYCFTLHWLNPLQQMMKPLLKSYEVGMQMGDTESAGWGIYHYTLLAFQGSHELESLAHDASIYSRQMWELGRIKQSTYFNVTWQLCLNLMGHAEDPLALTGEAMDEEDYTERASGKSIHLRPFLLSHKIILYGHFGAYQQGADLALQVGDLAKEMPGSATVVMCACMNGLSLCHMARKTSKRQYKNGAKKFLKRIKMWLANGNPNIQHWVCLLQAEWAAFQDRQHIAKRNYETAIIVAARSGFVKDAALASERYGEFLVNELEER
;
A
#
# COMPACT_ATOMS: atom_id res chain seq x y z
N LYS A 1 -0.70 12.31 -16.76
CA LYS A 1 0.49 13.14 -16.49
C LYS A 1 0.28 14.60 -16.90
N ALA A 2 0.20 14.90 -18.21
CA ALA A 2 0.11 16.28 -18.72
C ALA A 2 -1.00 17.13 -18.07
N TYR A 3 -2.21 16.59 -17.88
CA TYR A 3 -3.29 17.32 -17.20
C TYR A 3 -2.99 17.67 -15.75
N ALA A 4 -2.36 16.76 -14.99
CA ALA A 4 -2.00 17.02 -13.59
C ALA A 4 -0.91 18.10 -13.50
N GLU A 5 0.12 18.02 -14.35
CA GLU A 5 1.18 19.03 -14.42
C GLU A 5 0.63 20.40 -14.90
N HIS A 6 -0.34 20.40 -15.80
CA HIS A 6 -0.99 21.63 -16.25
C HIS A 6 -1.84 22.26 -15.15
N ALA A 7 -2.59 21.47 -14.39
CA ALA A 7 -3.35 21.96 -13.24
C ALA A 7 -2.44 22.62 -12.18
N ILE A 8 -1.28 22.01 -11.90
CA ILE A 8 -0.26 22.59 -10.99
C ILE A 8 0.26 23.93 -11.54
N ARG A 9 0.63 24.00 -12.83
CA ARG A 9 1.08 25.26 -13.44
C ARG A 9 0.02 26.36 -13.44
N ILE A 10 -1.26 26.00 -13.61
CA ILE A 10 -2.34 26.99 -13.56
C ILE A 10 -2.43 27.56 -12.15
N ILE A 11 -2.42 26.73 -11.11
CA ILE A 11 -2.59 27.22 -9.75
C ILE A 11 -1.38 28.03 -9.25
N GLU A 12 -0.17 27.75 -9.72
CA GLU A 12 1.03 28.58 -9.48
C GLU A 12 0.88 30.04 -9.98
N THR A 13 -0.05 30.29 -10.90
CA THR A 13 -0.33 31.63 -11.45
C THR A 13 -1.56 32.30 -10.85
N HIS A 14 -2.26 31.64 -9.92
CA HIS A 14 -3.49 32.14 -9.30
C HIS A 14 -3.31 32.31 -7.79
N ASP A 15 -3.79 33.43 -7.24
CA ASP A 15 -3.71 33.73 -5.80
C ASP A 15 -4.90 33.11 -5.03
N SER A 16 -4.94 31.78 -4.95
CA SER A 16 -5.96 31.07 -4.17
C SER A 16 -5.40 29.84 -3.47
N GLY A 17 -5.03 30.00 -2.19
CA GLY A 17 -4.49 28.91 -1.39
C GLY A 17 -5.49 27.74 -1.18
N ILE A 18 -6.80 28.00 -1.15
CA ILE A 18 -7.81 26.92 -1.07
C ILE A 18 -7.73 26.02 -2.31
N ILE A 19 -7.69 26.62 -3.49
CA ILE A 19 -7.59 25.87 -4.75
C ILE A 19 -6.21 25.21 -4.86
N GLU A 20 -5.14 25.87 -4.40
CA GLU A 20 -3.79 25.28 -4.32
C GLU A 20 -3.78 24.00 -3.48
N SER A 21 -4.30 24.05 -2.25
CA SER A 21 -4.37 22.89 -1.35
C SER A 21 -5.10 21.72 -2.02
N LEU A 22 -6.27 21.97 -2.61
CA LEU A 22 -7.05 20.96 -3.30
C LEU A 22 -6.33 20.37 -4.52
N VAL A 23 -5.77 21.22 -5.39
CA VAL A 23 -5.07 20.79 -6.61
C VAL A 23 -3.85 19.95 -6.25
N LEU A 24 -3.05 20.39 -5.29
CA LEU A 24 -1.90 19.63 -4.80
C LEU A 24 -2.34 18.28 -4.21
N CYS A 25 -3.34 18.25 -3.34
CA CYS A 25 -3.85 16.99 -2.78
C CYS A 25 -4.29 16.05 -3.91
N VAL A 26 -5.22 16.45 -4.78
CA VAL A 26 -5.81 15.55 -5.78
C VAL A 26 -4.78 15.06 -6.81
N THR A 27 -3.91 15.94 -7.31
CA THR A 27 -2.94 15.59 -8.35
C THR A 27 -1.88 14.62 -7.85
N TYR A 28 -1.33 14.88 -6.66
CA TYR A 28 -0.29 14.03 -6.08
C TYR A 28 -0.86 12.72 -5.53
N CYS A 29 -2.04 12.75 -4.90
CA CYS A 29 -2.67 11.56 -4.30
C CYS A 29 -3.24 10.57 -5.30
N PHE A 30 -3.79 11.01 -6.44
CA PHE A 30 -4.52 10.12 -7.36
C PHE A 30 -3.86 9.95 -8.73
N THR A 31 -2.87 10.77 -9.08
CA THR A 31 -2.25 10.73 -10.42
C THR A 31 -0.73 10.62 -10.40
N LEU A 32 -0.03 11.53 -9.73
CA LEU A 32 1.43 11.63 -9.88
C LEU A 32 2.19 10.51 -9.16
N HIS A 33 1.68 9.95 -8.06
CA HIS A 33 2.32 8.81 -7.39
C HIS A 33 2.37 7.54 -8.26
N TRP A 34 1.48 7.40 -9.25
CA TRP A 34 1.52 6.31 -10.22
C TRP A 34 2.68 6.45 -11.22
N LEU A 35 3.19 7.66 -11.41
CA LEU A 35 4.04 8.03 -12.53
C LEU A 35 5.41 8.55 -12.11
N ASN A 36 5.57 8.89 -10.83
CA ASN A 36 6.78 9.46 -10.26
C ASN A 36 7.17 8.68 -8.98
N PRO A 37 8.45 8.71 -8.56
CA PRO A 37 8.89 8.11 -7.30
C PRO A 37 8.08 8.63 -6.10
N LEU A 38 7.71 7.74 -5.16
CA LEU A 38 6.90 8.11 -3.99
C LEU A 38 7.53 9.24 -3.16
N GLN A 39 8.85 9.28 -3.07
CA GLN A 39 9.59 10.30 -2.32
C GLN A 39 9.35 11.72 -2.85
N GLN A 40 9.05 11.86 -4.15
CA GLN A 40 8.73 13.17 -4.75
C GLN A 40 7.33 13.67 -4.36
N MET A 41 6.48 12.81 -3.81
CA MET A 41 5.12 13.18 -3.38
C MET A 41 5.11 13.84 -2.00
N MET A 42 6.16 13.64 -1.20
CA MET A 42 6.20 14.06 0.21
C MET A 42 6.06 15.58 0.37
N LYS A 43 6.95 16.37 -0.25
CA LYS A 43 6.93 17.84 -0.10
C LYS A 43 5.63 18.47 -0.60
N PRO A 44 5.09 18.11 -1.79
CA PRO A 44 3.86 18.71 -2.29
C PRO A 44 2.62 18.38 -1.43
N LEU A 45 2.55 17.17 -0.87
CA LEU A 45 1.45 16.79 0.03
C LEU A 45 1.52 17.51 1.37
N LEU A 46 2.72 17.70 1.91
CA LEU A 46 2.90 18.53 3.10
C LEU A 46 2.54 19.99 2.82
N LYS A 47 2.93 20.53 1.66
CA LYS A 47 2.55 21.89 1.24
C LYS A 47 1.03 22.04 1.11
N SER A 48 0.35 21.04 0.55
CA SER A 48 -1.12 21.00 0.47
C SER A 48 -1.76 21.11 1.86
N TYR A 49 -1.23 20.37 2.84
CA TYR A 49 -1.66 20.47 4.24
C TYR A 49 -1.42 21.87 4.82
N GLU A 50 -0.21 22.40 4.72
CA GLU A 50 0.16 23.70 5.28
C GLU A 50 -0.72 24.83 4.72
N VAL A 51 -0.87 24.90 3.40
CA VAL A 51 -1.70 25.93 2.75
C VAL A 51 -3.17 25.74 3.12
N GLY A 52 -3.68 24.50 3.11
CA GLY A 52 -5.07 24.23 3.47
C GLY A 52 -5.38 24.66 4.91
N MET A 53 -4.48 24.36 5.86
CA MET A 53 -4.63 24.81 7.24
C MET A 53 -4.59 26.34 7.37
N GLN A 54 -3.68 27.02 6.68
CA GLN A 54 -3.59 28.49 6.68
C GLN A 54 -4.86 29.16 6.14
N MET A 55 -5.50 28.54 5.15
CA MET A 55 -6.68 29.08 4.48
C MET A 55 -8.00 28.60 5.09
N GLY A 56 -7.96 27.77 6.14
CA GLY A 56 -9.16 27.19 6.76
C GLY A 56 -9.79 26.02 5.98
N ASP A 57 -9.18 25.57 4.89
CA ASP A 57 -9.59 24.36 4.16
C ASP A 57 -9.07 23.10 4.89
N THR A 58 -9.70 22.81 6.02
CA THR A 58 -9.39 21.64 6.86
C THR A 58 -9.71 20.30 6.17
N GLU A 59 -10.56 20.30 5.15
CA GLU A 59 -10.92 19.07 4.43
C GLU A 59 -9.80 18.63 3.48
N SER A 60 -9.34 19.51 2.59
CA SER A 60 -8.22 19.22 1.69
C SER A 60 -6.93 19.04 2.47
N ALA A 61 -6.69 19.86 3.51
CA ALA A 61 -5.53 19.71 4.37
C ALA A 61 -5.49 18.32 5.01
N GLY A 62 -6.59 17.88 5.61
CA GLY A 62 -6.68 16.56 6.24
C GLY A 62 -6.40 15.41 5.28
N TRP A 63 -6.89 15.51 4.04
CA TRP A 63 -6.58 14.51 3.01
C TRP A 63 -5.12 14.58 2.54
N GLY A 64 -4.54 15.77 2.40
CA GLY A 64 -3.14 15.96 2.02
C GLY A 64 -2.19 15.29 3.00
N ILE A 65 -2.37 15.57 4.30
CA ILE A 65 -1.50 14.99 5.35
C ILE A 65 -1.74 13.48 5.56
N TYR A 66 -2.97 13.01 5.40
CA TYR A 66 -3.25 11.59 5.42
C TYR A 66 -2.53 10.84 4.29
N HIS A 67 -2.58 11.35 3.05
CA HIS A 67 -1.89 10.71 1.94
C HIS A 67 -0.37 10.83 2.04
N TYR A 68 0.16 11.91 2.63
CA TYR A 68 1.58 11.97 3.00
C TYR A 68 1.94 10.76 3.87
N THR A 69 1.19 10.52 4.95
CA THR A 69 1.42 9.43 5.91
C THR A 69 1.33 8.06 5.24
N LEU A 70 0.28 7.84 4.43
CA LEU A 70 0.09 6.59 3.68
C LEU A 70 1.24 6.32 2.69
N LEU A 71 1.66 7.33 1.93
CA LEU A 71 2.73 7.18 0.95
C LEU A 71 4.11 7.06 1.62
N ALA A 72 4.31 7.68 2.79
CA ALA A 72 5.51 7.49 3.59
C ALA A 72 5.63 6.05 4.11
N PHE A 73 4.52 5.44 4.56
CA PHE A 73 4.46 4.01 4.88
C PHE A 73 4.83 3.13 3.67
N GLN A 74 4.24 3.40 2.50
CA GLN A 74 4.59 2.69 1.26
C GLN A 74 6.05 2.88 0.86
N GLY A 75 6.59 4.08 1.09
CA GLY A 75 7.98 4.45 0.90
C GLY A 75 8.94 3.91 1.96
N SER A 76 8.51 2.99 2.84
CA SER A 76 9.35 2.39 3.89
C SER A 76 9.96 3.38 4.88
N HIS A 77 9.24 4.45 5.23
CA HIS A 77 9.63 5.30 6.36
C HIS A 77 9.49 4.52 7.68
N GLU A 78 10.18 4.99 8.71
CA GLU A 78 10.21 4.38 10.04
C GLU A 78 8.80 4.29 10.65
N LEU A 79 8.41 3.10 11.11
CA LEU A 79 7.07 2.84 11.62
C LEU A 79 6.78 3.60 12.92
N GLU A 80 7.77 3.77 13.81
CA GLU A 80 7.61 4.54 15.05
C GLU A 80 7.21 6.00 14.77
N SER A 81 7.94 6.67 13.88
CA SER A 81 7.63 8.04 13.47
C SER A 81 6.25 8.12 12.81
N LEU A 82 5.91 7.17 11.93
CA LEU A 82 4.61 7.15 11.25
C LEU A 82 3.45 6.91 12.22
N ALA A 83 3.61 6.00 13.19
CA ALA A 83 2.60 5.73 14.20
C ALA A 83 2.39 6.97 15.09
N HIS A 84 3.49 7.62 15.50
CA HIS A 84 3.43 8.87 16.26
C HIS A 84 2.68 9.96 15.50
N ASP A 85 3.07 10.25 14.25
CA ASP A 85 2.44 11.26 13.41
C ASP A 85 0.96 10.94 13.17
N ALA A 86 0.64 9.68 12.84
CA ALA A 86 -0.73 9.25 12.61
C ALA A 86 -1.63 9.42 13.85
N SER A 87 -1.09 9.21 15.05
CA SER A 87 -1.83 9.43 16.30
C SER A 87 -2.17 10.92 16.51
N ILE A 88 -1.23 11.82 16.22
CA ILE A 88 -1.40 13.27 16.32
C ILE A 88 -2.43 13.75 15.31
N TYR A 89 -2.24 13.40 14.04
CA TYR A 89 -3.11 13.85 12.97
C TYR A 89 -4.50 13.23 13.06
N SER A 90 -4.64 11.98 13.52
CA SER A 90 -5.95 11.39 13.79
C SER A 90 -6.73 12.23 14.80
N ARG A 91 -6.10 12.58 15.93
CA ARG A 91 -6.73 13.41 16.97
C ARG A 91 -7.07 14.79 16.44
N GLN A 92 -6.15 15.43 15.73
CA GLN A 92 -6.39 16.75 15.12
C GLN A 92 -7.59 16.70 14.15
N MET A 93 -7.68 15.69 13.29
CA MET A 93 -8.80 15.54 12.36
C MET A 93 -10.12 15.31 13.10
N TRP A 94 -10.11 14.58 14.20
CA TRP A 94 -11.29 14.39 15.05
C TRP A 94 -11.77 15.72 15.65
N GLU A 95 -10.87 16.48 16.26
CA GLU A 95 -11.16 17.78 16.88
C GLU A 95 -11.69 18.82 15.88
N LEU A 96 -11.22 18.76 14.63
CA LEU A 96 -11.69 19.60 13.52
C LEU A 96 -13.01 19.12 12.89
N GLY A 97 -13.63 18.05 13.42
CA GLY A 97 -14.85 17.45 12.87
C GLY A 97 -14.65 16.68 11.55
N ARG A 98 -13.41 16.39 11.17
CA ARG A 98 -13.01 15.63 9.98
C ARG A 98 -12.94 14.13 10.28
N ILE A 99 -14.09 13.59 10.69
CA ILE A 99 -14.24 12.21 11.19
C ILE A 99 -13.78 11.17 10.18
N LYS A 100 -14.04 11.40 8.88
CA LYS A 100 -13.61 10.49 7.81
C LYS A 100 -12.09 10.41 7.74
N GLN A 101 -11.39 11.54 7.74
CA GLN A 101 -9.92 11.57 7.71
C GLN A 101 -9.33 10.90 8.96
N SER A 102 -9.87 11.19 10.16
CA SER A 102 -9.47 10.53 11.41
C SER A 102 -9.65 9.00 11.34
N THR A 103 -10.78 8.53 10.79
CA THR A 103 -11.03 7.09 10.58
C THR A 103 -9.95 6.44 9.71
N TYR A 104 -9.53 7.10 8.63
CA TYR A 104 -8.48 6.56 7.76
C TYR A 104 -7.10 6.57 8.43
N PHE A 105 -6.79 7.61 9.20
CA PHE A 105 -5.59 7.65 10.02
C PHE A 105 -5.55 6.49 11.02
N ASN A 106 -6.65 6.21 11.72
CA ASN A 106 -6.70 5.14 12.71
C ASN A 106 -6.38 3.76 12.11
N VAL A 107 -6.84 3.49 10.89
CA VAL A 107 -6.54 2.23 10.19
C VAL A 107 -5.05 2.12 9.83
N THR A 108 -4.44 3.19 9.31
CA THR A 108 -3.00 3.19 8.99
C THR A 108 -2.14 3.20 10.24
N TRP A 109 -2.58 3.89 11.30
CA TRP A 109 -1.93 3.89 12.61
C TRP A 109 -1.93 2.48 13.21
N GLN A 110 -3.09 1.82 13.25
CA GLN A 110 -3.20 0.45 13.75
C GLN A 110 -2.34 -0.51 12.94
N LEU A 111 -2.31 -0.38 11.61
CA LEU A 111 -1.39 -1.17 10.77
C LEU A 111 0.07 -1.00 11.20
N CYS A 112 0.52 0.22 11.51
CA CYS A 112 1.88 0.45 12.01
C CYS A 112 2.10 -0.25 13.36
N LEU A 113 1.16 -0.11 14.30
CA LEU A 113 1.23 -0.77 15.62
C LEU A 113 1.29 -2.30 15.50
N ASN A 114 0.49 -2.88 14.60
CA ASN A 114 0.52 -4.31 14.33
C ASN A 114 1.90 -4.75 13.83
N LEU A 115 2.47 -4.05 12.85
CA LEU A 115 3.79 -4.38 12.28
C LEU A 115 4.93 -4.18 13.28
N MET A 116 4.75 -3.32 14.27
CA MET A 116 5.68 -3.12 15.39
C MET A 116 5.52 -4.15 16.52
N GLY A 117 4.53 -5.04 16.43
CA GLY A 117 4.26 -6.05 17.47
C GLY A 117 3.55 -5.47 18.71
N HIS A 118 2.82 -4.37 18.56
CA HIS A 118 2.03 -3.76 19.64
C HIS A 118 0.56 -4.19 19.68
N ALA A 119 0.13 -5.01 18.72
CA ALA A 119 -1.20 -5.62 18.73
C ALA A 119 -1.16 -7.01 19.40
N GLU A 120 -2.24 -7.39 20.09
CA GLU A 120 -2.38 -8.72 20.70
C GLU A 120 -2.44 -9.82 19.62
N ASP A 121 -3.30 -9.64 18.62
CA ASP A 121 -3.30 -10.43 17.38
C ASP A 121 -2.70 -9.57 16.24
N PRO A 122 -1.49 -9.90 15.74
CA PRO A 122 -0.86 -9.14 14.66
C PRO A 122 -1.66 -9.17 13.34
N LEU A 123 -2.61 -10.10 13.17
CA LEU A 123 -3.41 -10.27 11.96
C LEU A 123 -4.78 -9.56 12.01
N ALA A 124 -5.18 -9.05 13.18
CA ALA A 124 -6.41 -8.30 13.37
C ALA A 124 -6.10 -6.81 13.48
N LEU A 125 -6.81 -5.95 12.76
CA LEU A 125 -6.67 -4.49 12.89
C LEU A 125 -7.38 -3.99 14.16
N THR A 126 -7.05 -4.54 15.32
CA THR A 126 -7.64 -4.19 16.62
C THR A 126 -6.53 -3.85 17.60
N GLY A 127 -6.69 -2.74 18.32
CA GLY A 127 -5.75 -2.27 19.33
C GLY A 127 -6.03 -0.84 19.77
N GLU A 128 -4.96 -0.10 20.07
CA GLU A 128 -5.04 1.27 20.59
C GLU A 128 -5.80 2.24 19.67
N ALA A 129 -5.62 2.10 18.35
CA ALA A 129 -6.10 3.08 17.38
C ALA A 129 -7.52 2.80 16.86
N MET A 130 -7.91 1.52 16.76
CA MET A 130 -9.22 1.11 16.27
C MET A 130 -9.58 -0.32 16.67
N ASP A 131 -10.84 -0.69 16.46
CA ASP A 131 -11.34 -2.05 16.51
C ASP A 131 -11.86 -2.50 15.13
N GLU A 132 -11.44 -3.66 14.65
CA GLU A 132 -11.75 -4.15 13.30
C GLU A 132 -13.24 -4.45 13.11
N GLU A 133 -13.92 -5.02 14.11
CA GLU A 133 -15.32 -5.41 14.01
C GLU A 133 -16.21 -4.16 13.94
N ASP A 134 -15.97 -3.20 14.83
CA ASP A 134 -16.65 -1.89 14.85
C ASP A 134 -16.45 -1.14 13.52
N TYR A 135 -15.23 -1.13 12.97
CA TYR A 135 -14.98 -0.47 11.69
C TYR A 135 -15.62 -1.22 10.52
N THR A 136 -15.72 -2.54 10.58
CA THR A 136 -16.41 -3.36 9.58
C THR A 136 -17.92 -3.11 9.60
N GLU A 137 -18.51 -2.95 10.79
CA GLU A 137 -19.91 -2.57 10.94
C GLU A 137 -20.17 -1.16 10.36
N ARG A 138 -19.34 -0.17 10.73
CA ARG A 138 -19.41 1.20 10.16
C ARG A 138 -19.27 1.22 8.64
N ALA A 139 -18.39 0.37 8.11
CA ALA A 139 -18.16 0.25 6.67
C ALA A 139 -19.34 -0.37 5.91
N SER A 140 -20.19 -1.14 6.59
CA SER A 140 -21.43 -1.68 6.02
C SER A 140 -22.53 -0.62 5.87
N GLY A 141 -22.32 0.58 6.42
CA GLY A 141 -23.20 1.74 6.28
C GLY A 141 -22.82 2.69 5.13
N LYS A 142 -22.68 3.99 5.44
CA LYS A 142 -22.63 5.11 4.45
C LYS A 142 -21.28 5.31 3.74
N SER A 143 -20.21 4.59 4.10
CA SER A 143 -18.86 4.85 3.56
C SER A 143 -18.44 3.81 2.52
N ILE A 144 -18.68 4.12 1.25
CA ILE A 144 -18.41 3.22 0.11
C ILE A 144 -16.94 2.76 -0.01
N HIS A 145 -15.99 3.51 0.56
CA HIS A 145 -14.55 3.23 0.43
C HIS A 145 -13.90 2.69 1.70
N LEU A 146 -14.60 2.67 2.85
CA LEU A 146 -13.98 2.23 4.11
C LEU A 146 -13.73 0.72 4.11
N ARG A 147 -14.72 -0.07 3.65
CA ARG A 147 -14.59 -1.52 3.55
C ARG A 147 -13.40 -1.94 2.67
N PRO A 148 -13.29 -1.51 1.39
CA PRO A 148 -12.15 -1.89 0.55
C PRO A 148 -10.82 -1.40 1.12
N PHE A 149 -10.82 -0.27 1.85
CA PHE A 149 -9.64 0.24 2.53
C PHE A 149 -9.18 -0.63 3.71
N LEU A 150 -10.10 -1.05 4.59
CA LEU A 150 -9.82 -2.01 5.68
C LEU A 150 -9.28 -3.33 5.14
N LEU A 151 -9.96 -3.89 4.13
CA LEU A 151 -9.54 -5.15 3.50
C LEU A 151 -8.13 -5.05 2.91
N SER A 152 -7.78 -3.91 2.30
CA SER A 152 -6.44 -3.70 1.77
C SER A 152 -5.36 -3.69 2.86
N HIS A 153 -5.64 -3.16 4.05
CA HIS A 153 -4.73 -3.17 5.20
C HIS A 153 -4.59 -4.58 5.80
N LYS A 154 -5.68 -5.35 5.88
CA LYS A 154 -5.61 -6.77 6.27
C LYS A 154 -4.74 -7.59 5.31
N ILE A 155 -4.86 -7.35 4.00
CA ILE A 155 -4.03 -8.02 2.99
C ILE A 155 -2.54 -7.73 3.21
N ILE A 156 -2.20 -6.50 3.62
CA ILE A 156 -0.82 -6.11 3.93
C ILE A 156 -0.32 -6.86 5.17
N LEU A 157 -1.12 -6.95 6.24
CA LEU A 157 -0.78 -7.74 7.42
C LEU A 157 -0.56 -9.22 7.07
N TYR A 158 -1.46 -9.82 6.31
CA TYR A 158 -1.34 -11.22 5.91
C TYR A 158 -0.06 -11.49 5.12
N GLY A 159 0.34 -10.57 4.23
CA GLY A 159 1.58 -10.68 3.48
C GLY A 159 2.83 -10.57 4.35
N HIS A 160 2.84 -9.66 5.34
CA HIS A 160 4.00 -9.44 6.21
C HIS A 160 4.16 -10.49 7.31
N PHE A 161 3.06 -11.06 7.81
CA PHE A 161 3.10 -12.08 8.87
C PHE A 161 2.98 -13.52 8.33
N GLY A 162 3.19 -13.73 7.03
CA GLY A 162 3.22 -15.06 6.43
C GLY A 162 1.87 -15.79 6.39
N ALA A 163 0.76 -15.11 6.66
CA ALA A 163 -0.60 -15.65 6.60
C ALA A 163 -1.11 -15.75 5.14
N TYR A 164 -0.29 -16.33 4.26
CA TYR A 164 -0.52 -16.35 2.81
C TYR A 164 -1.78 -17.10 2.40
N GLN A 165 -2.26 -18.06 3.20
CA GLN A 165 -3.53 -18.73 2.92
C GLN A 165 -4.70 -17.76 3.09
N GLN A 166 -4.79 -17.07 4.24
CA GLN A 166 -5.81 -16.04 4.47
C GLN A 166 -5.72 -14.92 3.42
N GLY A 167 -4.51 -14.47 3.10
CA GLY A 167 -4.27 -13.47 2.05
C GLY A 167 -4.75 -13.92 0.67
N ALA A 168 -4.43 -15.15 0.26
CA ALA A 168 -4.83 -15.71 -1.02
C ALA A 168 -6.34 -15.94 -1.12
N ASP A 169 -6.95 -16.47 -0.06
CA ASP A 169 -8.40 -16.71 -0.01
C ASP A 169 -9.16 -15.38 -0.06
N LEU A 170 -8.71 -14.38 0.70
CA LEU A 170 -9.28 -13.04 0.65
C LEU A 170 -9.11 -12.40 -0.74
N ALA A 171 -7.94 -12.55 -1.38
CA ALA A 171 -7.70 -12.05 -2.74
C ALA A 171 -8.62 -12.66 -3.80
N LEU A 172 -9.11 -13.88 -3.60
CA LEU A 172 -10.05 -14.55 -4.50
C LEU A 172 -11.52 -14.18 -4.20
N GLN A 173 -11.84 -13.89 -2.94
CA GLN A 173 -13.18 -13.52 -2.49
C GLN A 173 -13.50 -12.04 -2.76
N VAL A 174 -12.52 -11.17 -2.52
CA VAL A 174 -12.67 -9.74 -2.69
C VAL A 174 -12.66 -9.41 -4.18
N GLY A 175 -13.57 -8.53 -4.58
CA GLY A 175 -13.68 -8.04 -5.95
C GLY A 175 -12.43 -7.26 -6.40
N ASP A 176 -12.56 -6.52 -7.49
CA ASP A 176 -11.46 -5.69 -7.95
C ASP A 176 -11.41 -4.38 -7.14
N LEU A 177 -10.62 -4.38 -6.07
CA LEU A 177 -10.40 -3.20 -5.22
C LEU A 177 -9.97 -1.96 -6.01
N ALA A 178 -9.33 -2.13 -7.18
CA ALA A 178 -8.97 -1.02 -8.06
C ALA A 178 -10.19 -0.32 -8.67
N LYS A 179 -11.33 -1.02 -8.82
CA LYS A 179 -12.60 -0.43 -9.26
C LYS A 179 -13.32 0.28 -8.11
N GLU A 180 -13.19 -0.23 -6.89
CA GLU A 180 -13.81 0.35 -5.70
C GLU A 180 -13.05 1.58 -5.17
N MET A 181 -11.73 1.65 -5.40
CA MET A 181 -10.86 2.75 -5.00
C MET A 181 -9.97 3.21 -6.17
N PRO A 182 -10.56 3.77 -7.23
CA PRO A 182 -9.82 4.15 -8.43
C PRO A 182 -8.73 5.19 -8.12
N GLY A 183 -7.54 4.96 -8.66
CA GLY A 183 -6.39 5.86 -8.48
C GLY A 183 -5.72 5.79 -7.11
N SER A 184 -6.25 5.06 -6.12
CA SER A 184 -5.64 4.97 -4.79
C SER A 184 -4.28 4.25 -4.82
N ALA A 185 -3.29 4.82 -4.12
CA ALA A 185 -1.98 4.20 -3.95
C ALA A 185 -2.05 2.87 -3.19
N THR A 186 -3.02 2.69 -2.29
CA THR A 186 -3.18 1.45 -1.49
C THR A 186 -3.46 0.23 -2.37
N VAL A 187 -4.14 0.44 -3.50
CA VAL A 187 -4.47 -0.63 -4.46
C VAL A 187 -3.20 -1.26 -5.05
N VAL A 188 -2.13 -0.48 -5.25
CA VAL A 188 -0.87 -0.98 -5.82
C VAL A 188 -0.23 -1.99 -4.88
N MET A 189 -0.01 -1.59 -3.63
CA MET A 189 0.63 -2.43 -2.61
C MET A 189 -0.22 -3.67 -2.30
N CYS A 190 -1.54 -3.50 -2.15
CA CYS A 190 -2.48 -4.59 -1.96
C CYS A 190 -2.44 -5.61 -3.11
N ALA A 191 -2.38 -5.15 -4.36
CA ALA A 191 -2.26 -6.03 -5.52
C ALA A 191 -0.96 -6.86 -5.49
N CYS A 192 0.14 -6.25 -5.05
CA CYS A 192 1.43 -6.93 -4.93
C CYS A 192 1.39 -8.02 -3.84
N MET A 193 0.85 -7.69 -2.67
CA MET A 193 0.66 -8.64 -1.56
C MET A 193 -0.30 -9.79 -1.90
N ASN A 194 -1.40 -9.50 -2.61
CA ASN A 194 -2.30 -10.52 -3.15
C ASN A 194 -1.57 -11.44 -4.13
N GLY A 195 -0.78 -10.87 -5.05
CA GLY A 195 0.04 -11.64 -5.97
C GLY A 195 1.00 -12.59 -5.26
N LEU A 196 1.66 -12.09 -4.21
CA LEU A 196 2.62 -12.86 -3.40
C LEU A 196 1.92 -14.04 -2.71
N SER A 197 0.84 -13.76 -1.98
CA SER A 197 0.04 -14.78 -1.29
C SER A 197 -0.49 -15.85 -2.24
N LEU A 198 -1.00 -15.43 -3.41
CA LEU A 198 -1.50 -16.36 -4.43
C LEU A 198 -0.39 -17.22 -5.05
N CYS A 199 0.79 -16.65 -5.31
CA CYS A 199 1.94 -17.42 -5.80
C CYS A 199 2.40 -18.45 -4.76
N HIS A 200 2.54 -18.04 -3.50
CA HIS A 200 2.91 -18.93 -2.39
C HIS A 200 1.92 -20.10 -2.29
N MET A 201 0.61 -19.81 -2.24
CA MET A 201 -0.42 -20.85 -2.13
C MET A 201 -0.54 -21.72 -3.38
N ALA A 202 -0.25 -21.19 -4.56
CA ALA A 202 -0.16 -21.98 -5.78
C ALA A 202 0.98 -23.00 -5.71
N ARG A 203 2.16 -22.62 -5.20
CA ARG A 203 3.28 -23.54 -4.97
C ARG A 203 2.95 -24.58 -3.90
N LYS A 204 2.45 -24.14 -2.75
CA LYS A 204 2.17 -25.02 -1.61
C LYS A 204 1.08 -26.07 -1.89
N THR A 205 0.04 -25.72 -2.63
CA THR A 205 -1.16 -26.57 -2.76
C THR A 205 -1.40 -27.10 -4.16
N SER A 206 -0.73 -26.56 -5.19
CA SER A 206 -1.01 -26.85 -6.60
C SER A 206 -2.47 -26.61 -7.05
N LYS A 207 -3.31 -25.94 -6.24
CA LYS A 207 -4.71 -25.68 -6.58
C LYS A 207 -4.82 -24.69 -7.74
N ARG A 208 -5.65 -25.04 -8.73
CA ARG A 208 -5.85 -24.25 -9.97
C ARG A 208 -6.33 -22.81 -9.71
N GLN A 209 -7.14 -22.59 -8.67
CA GLN A 209 -7.66 -21.26 -8.33
C GLN A 209 -6.55 -20.27 -7.97
N TYR A 210 -5.59 -20.68 -7.12
CA TYR A 210 -4.47 -19.83 -6.72
C TYR A 210 -3.53 -19.58 -7.90
N LYS A 211 -3.23 -20.61 -8.70
CA LYS A 211 -2.43 -20.46 -9.94
C LYS A 211 -3.02 -19.43 -10.90
N ASN A 212 -4.33 -19.51 -11.15
CA ASN A 212 -5.02 -18.57 -12.03
C ASN A 212 -5.02 -17.15 -11.46
N GLY A 213 -5.26 -17.01 -10.15
CA GLY A 213 -5.19 -15.74 -9.43
C GLY A 213 -3.80 -15.12 -9.54
N ALA A 214 -2.75 -15.87 -9.17
CA ALA A 214 -1.35 -15.46 -9.26
C ALA A 214 -1.00 -14.94 -10.66
N LYS A 215 -1.36 -15.70 -11.71
CA LYS A 215 -1.13 -15.30 -13.10
C LYS A 215 -1.85 -13.99 -13.46
N LYS A 216 -3.08 -13.79 -12.98
CA LYS A 216 -3.88 -12.56 -13.20
C LYS A 216 -3.20 -11.35 -12.55
N PHE A 217 -2.83 -11.44 -11.27
CA PHE A 217 -2.18 -10.35 -10.54
C PHE A 217 -0.79 -10.04 -11.10
N LEU A 218 0.03 -11.06 -11.38
CA LEU A 218 1.33 -10.87 -12.02
C LEU A 218 1.21 -10.16 -13.37
N LYS A 219 0.26 -10.56 -14.23
CA LYS A 219 0.00 -9.88 -15.50
C LYS A 219 -0.37 -8.41 -15.30
N ARG A 220 -1.23 -8.12 -14.32
CA ARG A 220 -1.67 -6.75 -14.01
C ARG A 220 -0.52 -5.86 -13.54
N ILE A 221 0.30 -6.34 -12.59
CA ILE A 221 1.40 -5.55 -12.04
C ILE A 221 2.48 -5.32 -13.10
N LYS A 222 2.79 -6.33 -13.93
CA LYS A 222 3.69 -6.15 -15.08
C LYS A 222 3.17 -5.12 -16.09
N MET A 223 1.86 -5.05 -16.29
CA MET A 223 1.25 -4.03 -17.14
C MET A 223 1.42 -2.62 -16.55
N TRP A 224 1.24 -2.46 -15.24
CA TRP A 224 1.49 -1.17 -14.58
C TRP A 224 2.96 -0.73 -14.67
N LEU A 225 3.90 -1.67 -14.56
CA LEU A 225 5.32 -1.37 -14.74
C LEU A 225 5.61 -0.96 -16.19
N ALA A 226 5.05 -1.67 -17.16
CA ALA A 226 5.19 -1.34 -18.59
C ALA A 226 4.57 0.03 -18.93
N ASN A 227 3.52 0.43 -18.21
CA ASN A 227 2.91 1.76 -18.32
C ASN A 227 3.68 2.86 -17.54
N GLY A 228 4.85 2.53 -16.98
CA GLY A 228 5.78 3.49 -16.42
C GLY A 228 5.68 3.73 -14.92
N ASN A 229 5.02 2.87 -14.15
CA ASN A 229 5.03 3.00 -12.68
C ASN A 229 6.43 2.66 -12.12
N PRO A 230 7.16 3.62 -11.54
CA PRO A 230 8.54 3.39 -11.09
C PRO A 230 8.62 2.69 -9.73
N ASN A 231 7.51 2.62 -8.98
CA ASN A 231 7.49 2.21 -7.57
C ASN A 231 7.26 0.70 -7.37
N ILE A 232 7.21 -0.09 -8.45
CA ILE A 232 6.81 -1.51 -8.40
C ILE A 232 7.77 -2.46 -9.09
N GLN A 233 8.95 -1.98 -9.52
CA GLN A 233 9.90 -2.83 -10.22
C GLN A 233 10.37 -4.00 -9.37
N HIS A 234 10.71 -3.76 -8.09
CA HIS A 234 11.11 -4.80 -7.14
C HIS A 234 10.00 -5.80 -6.87
N TRP A 235 8.75 -5.34 -6.78
CA TRP A 235 7.58 -6.21 -6.67
C TRP A 235 7.39 -7.12 -7.88
N VAL A 236 7.59 -6.61 -9.10
CA VAL A 236 7.57 -7.44 -10.31
C VAL A 236 8.66 -8.51 -10.25
N CYS A 237 9.88 -8.16 -9.85
CA CYS A 237 10.97 -9.12 -9.68
C CYS A 237 10.61 -10.20 -8.64
N LEU A 238 10.09 -9.82 -7.48
CA LEU A 238 9.71 -10.74 -6.41
C LEU A 238 8.62 -11.72 -6.89
N LEU A 239 7.55 -11.21 -7.50
CA LEU A 239 6.47 -12.07 -8.01
C LEU A 239 6.91 -12.97 -9.17
N GLN A 240 7.86 -12.52 -9.99
CA GLN A 240 8.47 -13.38 -11.01
C GLN A 240 9.37 -14.45 -10.40
N ALA A 241 10.01 -14.19 -9.26
CA ALA A 241 10.77 -15.18 -8.52
C ALA A 241 9.85 -16.29 -7.99
N GLU A 242 8.79 -15.90 -7.29
CA GLU A 242 7.76 -16.81 -6.76
C GLU A 242 7.08 -17.62 -7.88
N TRP A 243 6.77 -16.97 -9.00
CA TRP A 243 6.19 -17.65 -10.16
C TRP A 243 7.18 -18.63 -10.82
N ALA A 244 8.46 -18.29 -10.89
CA ALA A 244 9.49 -19.18 -11.43
C ALA A 244 9.72 -20.39 -10.49
N ALA A 245 9.68 -20.17 -9.18
CA ALA A 245 9.76 -21.23 -8.17
C ALA A 245 8.60 -22.22 -8.32
N PHE A 246 7.37 -21.72 -8.51
CA PHE A 246 6.20 -22.55 -8.82
C PHE A 246 6.35 -23.37 -10.12
N GLN A 247 7.18 -22.93 -11.07
CA GLN A 247 7.44 -23.61 -12.34
C GLN A 247 8.67 -24.52 -12.31
N ASP A 248 9.25 -24.78 -11.14
CA ASP A 248 10.51 -25.53 -10.94
C ASP A 248 11.71 -24.93 -11.68
N ARG A 249 11.68 -23.62 -11.97
CA ARG A 249 12.76 -22.90 -12.63
C ARG A 249 13.70 -22.26 -11.62
N GLN A 250 14.36 -23.10 -10.82
CA GLN A 250 15.11 -22.69 -9.63
C GLN A 250 16.16 -21.59 -9.92
N HIS A 251 16.94 -21.74 -10.98
CA HIS A 251 17.96 -20.73 -11.36
C HIS A 251 17.34 -19.36 -11.67
N ILE A 252 16.17 -19.34 -12.33
CA ILE A 252 15.46 -18.09 -12.63
C ILE A 252 14.85 -17.49 -11.36
N ALA A 253 14.32 -18.33 -10.46
CA ALA A 253 13.79 -17.89 -9.18
C ALA A 253 14.87 -17.19 -8.35
N LYS A 254 16.03 -17.83 -8.13
CA LYS A 254 17.18 -17.26 -7.38
C LYS A 254 17.57 -15.88 -7.89
N ARG A 255 17.84 -15.77 -9.19
CA ARG A 255 18.23 -14.50 -9.82
C ARG A 255 17.18 -13.40 -9.62
N ASN A 256 15.89 -13.75 -9.72
CA ASN A 256 14.82 -12.78 -9.55
C ASN A 256 14.67 -12.34 -8.09
N TYR A 257 14.85 -13.24 -7.12
CA TYR A 257 14.87 -12.88 -5.70
C TYR A 257 16.01 -11.91 -5.38
N GLU A 258 17.24 -12.25 -5.79
CA GLU A 258 18.41 -11.38 -5.62
C GLU A 258 18.18 -10.01 -6.26
N THR A 259 17.61 -9.98 -7.47
CA THR A 259 17.27 -8.74 -8.17
C THR A 259 16.21 -7.94 -7.40
N ALA A 260 15.17 -8.59 -6.87
CA ALA A 260 14.13 -7.94 -6.10
C ALA A 260 14.69 -7.26 -4.84
N ILE A 261 15.56 -7.96 -4.11
CA ILE A 261 16.24 -7.45 -2.91
C ILE A 261 17.09 -6.22 -3.26
N ILE A 262 17.95 -6.35 -4.28
CA ILE A 262 18.85 -5.27 -4.69
C ILE A 262 18.07 -4.04 -5.17
N VAL A 263 17.05 -4.22 -6.01
CA VAL A 263 16.26 -3.11 -6.55
C VAL A 263 15.46 -2.42 -5.45
N ALA A 264 14.86 -3.18 -4.53
CA ALA A 264 14.12 -2.63 -3.39
C ALA A 264 15.05 -1.79 -2.50
N ALA A 265 16.19 -2.35 -2.09
CA ALA A 265 17.15 -1.68 -1.21
C ALA A 265 17.71 -0.40 -1.86
N ARG A 266 18.12 -0.45 -3.13
CA ARG A 266 18.65 0.73 -3.85
C ARG A 266 17.61 1.82 -4.07
N SER A 267 16.33 1.48 -4.10
CA SER A 267 15.23 2.43 -4.29
C SER A 267 14.66 2.96 -2.97
N GLY A 268 15.24 2.56 -1.83
CA GLY A 268 14.79 2.97 -0.50
C GLY A 268 13.60 2.19 0.05
N PHE A 269 13.13 1.14 -0.61
CA PHE A 269 12.04 0.28 -0.13
C PHE A 269 12.55 -0.80 0.82
N VAL A 270 13.13 -0.39 1.96
CA VAL A 270 13.83 -1.29 2.89
C VAL A 270 12.92 -2.39 3.42
N LYS A 271 11.67 -2.07 3.76
CA LYS A 271 10.67 -3.05 4.19
C LYS A 271 10.41 -4.12 3.13
N ASP A 272 10.38 -3.73 1.86
CA ASP A 272 10.15 -4.67 0.76
C ASP A 272 11.41 -5.50 0.45
N ALA A 273 12.60 -4.95 0.66
CA ALA A 273 13.85 -5.69 0.59
C ALA A 273 13.94 -6.76 1.70
N ALA A 274 13.50 -6.43 2.91
CA ALA A 274 13.41 -7.37 4.03
C ALA A 274 12.44 -8.50 3.71
N LEU A 275 11.23 -8.19 3.24
CA LEU A 275 10.25 -9.19 2.82
C LEU A 275 10.80 -10.07 1.68
N ALA A 276 11.40 -9.49 0.64
CA ALA A 276 12.00 -10.26 -0.45
C ALA A 276 13.14 -11.18 0.03
N SER A 277 13.90 -10.75 1.05
CA SER A 277 14.96 -11.55 1.66
C SER A 277 14.40 -12.73 2.45
N GLU A 278 13.33 -12.50 3.23
CA GLU A 278 12.60 -13.56 3.94
C GLU A 278 12.03 -14.60 2.96
N ARG A 279 11.33 -14.15 1.91
CA ARG A 279 10.80 -15.02 0.85
C ARG A 279 11.90 -15.83 0.17
N TYR A 280 13.05 -15.22 -0.09
CA TYR A 280 14.17 -15.92 -0.70
C TYR A 280 14.77 -16.97 0.24
N GLY A 281 14.93 -16.63 1.52
CA GLY A 281 15.39 -17.56 2.55
C GLY A 281 14.50 -18.80 2.64
N GLU A 282 13.19 -18.60 2.74
CA GLU A 282 12.23 -19.72 2.73
C GLU A 282 12.34 -20.57 1.46
N PHE A 283 12.47 -19.93 0.29
CA PHE A 283 12.63 -20.64 -0.97
C PHE A 283 13.86 -21.55 -0.95
N LEU A 284 15.00 -21.06 -0.42
CA LEU A 284 16.24 -21.83 -0.33
C LEU A 284 16.14 -22.99 0.67
N VAL A 285 15.48 -22.80 1.81
CA VAL A 285 15.24 -23.89 2.79
C VAL A 285 14.43 -25.01 2.15
N ASN A 286 13.32 -24.68 1.47
CA ASN A 286 12.50 -25.69 0.78
C ASN A 286 13.29 -26.41 -0.33
N GLU A 287 14.15 -25.71 -1.08
CA GLU A 287 15.00 -26.36 -2.11
C GLU A 287 16.02 -27.33 -1.50
N LEU A 288 16.49 -27.09 -0.27
CA LEU A 288 17.39 -28.00 0.43
C LEU A 288 16.66 -29.24 0.97
N GLU A 289 15.42 -29.10 1.43
CA GLU A 289 14.60 -30.21 1.94
C GLU A 289 14.11 -31.15 0.82
N GLU A 290 13.97 -30.64 -0.41
CA GLU A 290 13.56 -31.42 -1.60
C GLU A 290 14.72 -32.21 -2.26
N ARG A 291 15.97 -32.06 -1.79
CA ARG A 291 17.18 -32.74 -2.31
C ARG A 291 17.55 -33.96 -1.47
#